data_AF-A0A1V1UI66-F1
#
_entry.id   AF-A0A1V1UI66-F1
#
_cell.length_a   1.000
_cell.length_b   1.000
_cell.length_c   1.000
_cell.angle_alpha   90.00
_cell.angle_beta   90.00
_cell.angle_gamma   90.00
#
_symmetry.space_group_name_H-M   'P 1'
#
loop_
_entity.id
_entity.type
_entity.pdbx_description
1 polymer ?
#
loop_
_entity_poly.entity_id
_entity_poly.type
_entity_poly.pdbx_seq_one_letter_code
_entity_poly.pdbx_strand_id
1 'polypeptide(L)'
;MTEQAFASVWGLSYSDFEFLNRFGAKSRVAIACQLLFFRQHARFPADRSDLDPDVIAYVADQIGATDDLSYSFSSDTARRQRAGILDFLGFRRASDRDRANLQAWMIEQLGGQDLTLADWIERGFDQARQLGVFIPSDKLMERLARAARRDFRDGFLMRVGALLHAETIEQLEWALSEPLADTGFQRLKDDVGAATLESVLLAARKVSFVDGLDLPMAVLDRVERGWIARLARQVEGETASEMRRHAPENS
;
A
#
# COMPACT_ATOMS: atom_id res chain seq x y z
N MET A 1 -1.31 14.96 -20.94
CA MET A 1 -0.71 16.06 -20.16
C MET A 1 -0.61 17.27 -21.09
N THR A 2 -0.97 18.48 -20.66
CA THR A 2 -0.77 19.67 -21.51
C THR A 2 0.71 20.05 -21.51
N GLU A 3 1.17 20.76 -22.53
CA GLU A 3 2.57 21.23 -22.65
C GLU A 3 2.99 22.09 -21.44
N GLN A 4 2.10 22.97 -20.97
CA GLN A 4 2.33 23.75 -19.74
C GLN A 4 2.44 22.88 -18.48
N ALA A 5 1.61 21.84 -18.35
CA ALA A 5 1.71 20.92 -17.21
C ALA A 5 3.02 20.13 -17.25
N PHE A 6 3.45 19.69 -18.43
CA PHE A 6 4.73 19.01 -18.62
C PHE A 6 5.92 19.90 -18.23
N ALA A 7 5.96 21.13 -18.75
CA ALA A 7 7.02 22.09 -18.43
C ALA A 7 7.05 22.48 -16.95
N SER A 8 5.90 22.56 -16.28
CA SER A 8 5.84 22.85 -14.84
C SER A 8 6.45 21.74 -13.97
N VAL A 9 6.47 20.50 -14.46
CA VAL A 9 7.00 19.34 -13.74
C VAL A 9 8.47 19.08 -14.10
N TRP A 10 8.84 19.23 -15.37
CA TRP A 10 10.14 18.85 -15.90
C TRP A 10 11.06 20.03 -16.24
N GLY A 11 10.65 21.25 -15.91
CA GLY A 11 11.45 22.46 -16.08
C GLY A 11 12.58 22.57 -15.05
N LEU A 12 13.79 22.90 -15.50
CA LEU A 12 14.92 23.23 -14.65
C LEU A 12 14.89 24.70 -14.26
N SER A 13 14.98 24.96 -12.96
CA SER A 13 15.12 26.31 -12.42
C SER A 13 16.57 26.80 -12.48
N TYR A 14 16.78 28.10 -12.23
CA TYR A 14 18.13 28.67 -12.17
C TYR A 14 19.04 27.97 -11.14
N SER A 15 18.52 27.66 -9.94
CA SER A 15 19.29 26.94 -8.92
C SER A 15 19.61 25.50 -9.33
N ASP A 16 18.76 24.87 -10.15
CA ASP A 16 19.04 23.55 -10.72
C ASP A 16 20.23 23.60 -11.66
N PHE A 17 20.30 24.62 -12.53
CA PHE A 17 21.46 24.81 -13.39
C PHE A 17 22.75 25.03 -12.59
N GLU A 18 22.72 25.86 -11.54
CA GLU A 18 23.87 26.07 -10.66
C GLU A 18 24.34 24.78 -9.96
N PHE A 19 23.39 23.94 -9.52
CA PHE A 19 23.69 22.62 -8.97
C PHE A 19 24.30 21.68 -10.03
N LEU A 20 23.68 21.59 -11.20
CA LEU A 20 24.08 20.70 -12.31
C LEU A 20 25.44 21.07 -12.91
N ASN A 21 25.83 22.35 -12.87
CA ASN A 21 27.12 22.83 -13.35
C ASN A 21 28.32 22.32 -12.52
N ARG A 22 28.08 21.76 -11.33
CA ARG A 22 29.11 21.09 -10.51
C ARG A 22 29.54 19.74 -11.10
N PHE A 23 28.78 19.19 -12.05
CA PHE A 23 29.04 17.90 -12.68
C PHE A 23 29.53 18.04 -14.11
N GLY A 24 30.28 17.03 -14.57
CA GLY A 24 30.79 16.96 -15.94
C GLY A 24 29.66 16.88 -16.97
N ALA A 25 29.91 17.43 -18.16
CA ALA A 25 28.89 17.58 -19.21
C ALA A 25 28.20 16.25 -19.58
N LYS A 26 28.95 15.15 -19.65
CA LYS A 26 28.41 13.83 -20.04
C LYS A 26 27.34 13.28 -19.10
N SER A 27 27.42 13.56 -17.80
CA SER A 27 26.47 13.02 -16.81
C SER A 27 25.35 14.00 -16.46
N ARG A 28 25.41 15.24 -16.96
CA ARG A 28 24.52 16.31 -16.52
C ARG A 28 23.05 16.04 -16.85
N VAL A 29 22.76 15.51 -18.04
CA VAL A 29 21.40 15.14 -18.45
C VAL A 29 20.83 14.05 -17.53
N ALA A 30 21.56 12.95 -17.32
CA ALA A 30 21.12 11.86 -16.45
C ALA A 30 20.94 12.29 -14.98
N ILE A 31 21.76 13.21 -14.47
CA ILE A 31 21.62 13.77 -13.11
C ILE A 31 20.38 14.67 -13.03
N ALA A 32 20.13 15.50 -14.05
CA ALA A 32 18.95 16.35 -14.12
C ALA A 32 17.65 15.54 -14.19
N CYS A 33 17.62 14.47 -15.00
CA CYS A 33 16.48 13.55 -15.02
C CYS A 33 16.24 12.92 -13.63
N GLN A 34 17.30 12.47 -12.94
CA GLN A 34 17.18 11.95 -11.56
C GLN A 34 16.65 13.00 -10.57
N LEU A 35 17.10 14.26 -10.69
CA LEU A 35 16.67 15.37 -9.85
C LEU A 35 15.17 15.63 -10.01
N LEU A 36 14.70 15.76 -11.26
CA LEU A 36 13.29 16.04 -11.55
C LEU A 36 12.40 14.84 -11.20
N PHE A 37 12.83 13.63 -11.54
CA PHE A 37 12.12 12.40 -11.16
C PHE A 37 11.97 12.29 -9.65
N PHE A 38 13.01 12.62 -8.88
CA PHE A 38 12.95 12.60 -7.42
C PHE A 38 11.96 13.62 -6.85
N ARG A 39 11.88 14.83 -7.41
CA ARG A 39 10.88 15.83 -6.97
C ARG A 39 9.45 15.32 -7.13
N GLN A 40 9.18 14.61 -8.22
CA GLN A 40 7.87 14.08 -8.51
C GLN A 40 7.53 12.86 -7.64
N HIS A 41 8.48 11.93 -7.49
CA HIS A 41 8.19 10.60 -6.95
C HIS A 41 8.83 10.30 -5.57
N ALA A 42 9.67 11.19 -5.03
CA ALA A 42 10.46 10.98 -3.80
C ALA A 42 11.26 9.66 -3.75
N ARG A 43 11.59 9.14 -4.94
CA ARG A 43 12.45 7.99 -5.19
C ARG A 43 13.26 8.26 -6.44
N PHE A 44 14.31 7.48 -6.67
CA PHE A 44 15.14 7.60 -7.87
C PHE A 44 14.78 6.52 -8.88
N PRO A 45 14.97 6.77 -10.19
CA PRO A 45 14.85 5.72 -11.21
C PRO A 45 15.87 4.61 -10.92
N ALA A 46 15.45 3.36 -11.06
CA ALA A 46 16.30 2.19 -10.95
C ALA A 46 17.19 2.06 -12.18
N ASP A 47 16.62 2.34 -13.36
CA ASP A 47 17.33 2.38 -14.62
C ASP A 47 16.73 3.40 -15.59
N ARG A 48 17.27 3.45 -16.81
CA ARG A 48 16.88 4.43 -17.82
C ARG A 48 15.47 4.22 -18.35
N SER A 49 14.95 2.99 -18.33
CA SER A 49 13.61 2.67 -18.84
C SER A 49 12.49 3.19 -17.94
N ASP A 50 12.81 3.57 -16.70
CA ASP A 50 11.89 4.29 -15.81
C ASP A 50 11.62 5.74 -16.26
N LEU A 51 12.41 6.26 -17.19
CA LEU A 51 12.31 7.63 -17.69
C LEU A 51 11.67 7.64 -19.08
N ASP A 52 10.66 8.50 -19.24
CA ASP A 52 10.05 8.76 -20.54
C ASP A 52 11.09 9.38 -21.51
N PRO A 53 11.29 8.82 -22.72
CA PRO A 53 12.18 9.41 -23.73
C PRO A 53 11.93 10.89 -24.01
N ASP A 54 10.68 11.35 -23.96
CA ASP A 54 10.33 12.75 -24.21
C ASP A 54 10.83 13.66 -23.08
N VAL A 55 10.82 13.16 -21.83
CA VAL A 55 11.41 13.85 -20.68
C VAL A 55 12.93 13.97 -20.84
N ILE A 56 13.59 12.89 -21.27
CA ILE A 56 15.05 12.91 -21.50
C ILE A 56 15.40 13.94 -22.58
N ALA A 57 14.67 13.93 -23.70
CA ALA A 57 14.88 14.86 -24.81
C ALA A 57 14.67 16.32 -24.37
N TYR A 58 13.60 16.59 -23.62
CA TYR A 58 13.28 17.92 -23.11
C TYR A 58 14.35 18.44 -22.13
N VAL A 59 14.87 17.59 -21.25
CA VAL A 59 15.94 17.96 -20.31
C VAL A 59 17.27 18.17 -21.03
N ALA A 60 17.58 17.34 -22.04
CA ALA A 60 18.76 17.49 -22.88
C ALA A 60 18.79 18.84 -23.61
N ASP A 61 17.64 19.25 -24.17
CA ASP A 61 17.46 20.55 -24.84
C ASP A 61 17.72 21.73 -23.87
N GLN A 62 17.09 21.72 -22.69
CA GLN A 62 17.29 22.74 -21.66
C GLN A 62 18.77 22.89 -21.24
N ILE A 63 19.51 21.78 -21.17
CA ILE A 63 20.93 21.78 -20.78
C ILE A 63 21.84 22.18 -21.95
N GLY A 64 21.38 22.02 -23.20
CA GLY A 64 22.22 22.16 -24.39
C GLY A 64 23.27 21.05 -24.51
N ALA A 65 22.95 19.84 -24.06
CA ALA A 65 23.86 18.69 -24.10
C ALA A 65 23.13 17.41 -24.52
N THR A 66 23.82 16.53 -25.22
CA THR A 66 23.28 15.21 -25.59
C THR A 66 23.31 14.25 -24.40
N ASP A 67 22.26 13.45 -24.27
CA ASP A 67 22.21 12.37 -23.28
C ASP A 67 23.30 11.31 -23.53
N ASP A 68 23.95 10.85 -22.45
CA ASP A 68 24.98 9.81 -22.50
C ASP A 68 24.34 8.44 -22.25
N LEU A 69 24.12 7.69 -23.33
CA LEU A 69 23.49 6.37 -23.27
C LEU A 69 24.33 5.34 -22.48
N SER A 70 25.61 5.62 -22.23
CA SER A 70 26.49 4.76 -21.43
C SER A 70 26.35 4.99 -19.92
N TYR A 71 25.58 6.00 -19.49
CA TYR A 71 25.36 6.30 -18.08
C TYR A 71 24.68 5.14 -17.35
N SER A 72 25.30 4.68 -16.26
CA SER A 72 24.78 3.61 -15.41
C SER A 72 24.18 4.16 -14.12
N PHE A 73 22.85 4.03 -13.98
CA PHE A 73 22.07 4.43 -12.80
C PHE A 73 22.40 3.59 -11.54
N SER A 74 22.91 2.37 -11.73
CA SER A 74 23.29 1.47 -10.64
C SER A 74 24.73 1.66 -10.14
N SER A 75 25.54 2.47 -10.83
CA SER A 75 26.95 2.69 -10.50
C SER A 75 27.18 3.40 -9.16
N ASP A 76 28.38 3.23 -8.60
CA ASP A 76 28.83 3.97 -7.40
C ASP A 76 28.85 5.48 -7.63
N THR A 77 29.17 5.91 -8.85
CA THR A 77 29.13 7.31 -9.26
C THR A 77 27.70 7.86 -9.21
N ALA A 78 26.73 7.12 -9.75
CA ALA A 78 25.32 7.49 -9.67
C ALA A 78 24.85 7.54 -8.20
N ARG A 79 25.30 6.61 -7.34
CA ARG A 79 25.00 6.66 -5.90
C ARG A 79 25.51 7.93 -5.22
N ARG A 80 26.74 8.37 -5.54
CA ARG A 80 27.30 9.64 -5.03
C ARG A 80 26.53 10.85 -5.56
N GLN A 81 26.13 10.84 -6.83
CA GLN A 81 25.31 11.90 -7.42
C GLN A 81 23.93 12.00 -6.77
N ARG A 82 23.27 10.87 -6.51
CA ARG A 82 22.02 10.83 -5.74
C ARG A 82 22.16 11.41 -4.34
N ALA A 83 23.27 11.14 -3.65
CA ALA A 83 23.53 11.77 -2.36
C ALA A 83 23.63 13.30 -2.47
N GLY A 84 24.28 13.81 -3.53
CA GLY A 84 24.32 15.24 -3.83
C GLY A 84 22.94 15.84 -4.15
N ILE A 85 22.09 15.10 -4.88
CA ILE A 85 20.70 15.51 -5.14
C ILE A 85 19.90 15.61 -3.84
N LEU A 86 20.02 14.61 -2.96
CA LEU A 86 19.32 14.60 -1.67
C LEU A 86 19.75 15.80 -0.81
N ASP A 87 21.05 16.07 -0.72
CA ASP A 87 21.58 17.23 0.00
C ASP A 87 21.06 18.56 -0.59
N PHE A 88 21.10 18.69 -1.91
CA PHE A 88 20.58 19.87 -2.62
C PHE A 88 19.09 20.11 -2.38
N LEU A 89 18.28 19.03 -2.30
CA LEU A 89 16.85 19.12 -2.05
C LEU A 89 16.49 19.19 -0.55
N GLY A 90 17.47 19.10 0.36
CA GLY A 90 17.23 19.10 1.81
C GLY A 90 16.65 17.79 2.35
N PHE A 91 16.82 16.67 1.64
CA PHE A 91 16.36 15.36 2.08
C PHE A 91 17.42 14.64 2.91
N ARG A 92 16.97 14.04 4.01
CA ARG A 92 17.80 13.16 4.84
C ARG A 92 17.37 11.71 4.70
N ARG A 93 18.30 10.76 4.88
CA ARG A 93 17.95 9.34 4.93
C ARG A 93 17.01 9.06 6.10
N ALA A 94 15.96 8.27 5.87
CA ALA A 94 15.05 7.87 6.92
C ALA A 94 15.76 7.05 8.02
N SER A 95 15.51 7.43 9.28
CA SER A 95 15.84 6.65 10.48
C SER A 95 14.81 5.55 10.74
N ASP A 96 15.07 4.68 11.73
CA ASP A 96 14.04 3.72 12.19
C ASP A 96 12.79 4.42 12.72
N ARG A 97 12.96 5.56 13.40
CA ARG A 97 11.84 6.37 13.89
C ARG A 97 11.00 6.93 12.75
N ASP A 98 11.63 7.42 11.68
CA ASP A 98 10.88 7.93 10.52
C ASP A 98 10.09 6.81 9.84
N ARG A 99 10.68 5.61 9.73
CA ARG A 99 10.00 4.44 9.18
C ARG A 99 8.80 4.02 10.03
N ALA A 100 8.96 4.00 11.36
CA ALA A 100 7.87 3.71 12.28
C ALA A 100 6.75 4.76 12.19
N ASN A 101 7.09 6.04 12.15
CA ASN A 101 6.12 7.13 11.97
C ASN A 101 5.38 7.03 10.64
N LEU A 102 6.09 6.71 9.55
CA LEU A 102 5.49 6.53 8.23
C LEU A 102 4.53 5.33 8.22
N GLN A 103 4.91 4.21 8.83
CA GLN A 103 4.04 3.04 8.96
C GLN A 103 2.77 3.36 9.79
N ALA A 104 2.93 4.06 10.92
CA ALA A 104 1.79 4.49 11.74
C ALA A 104 0.84 5.42 10.97
N TRP A 105 1.39 6.38 10.22
CA TRP A 105 0.62 7.25 9.35
C TRP A 105 -0.13 6.46 8.27
N MET A 106 0.52 5.46 7.63
CA MET A 106 -0.14 4.61 6.64
C MET A 106 -1.32 3.84 7.23
N ILE A 107 -1.16 3.28 8.43
CA ILE A 107 -2.22 2.56 9.15
C ILE A 107 -3.41 3.49 9.39
N GLU A 108 -3.15 4.70 9.87
CA GLU A 108 -4.19 5.67 10.24
C GLU A 108 -4.90 6.25 9.02
N GLN A 109 -4.14 6.67 8.00
CA GLN A 109 -4.67 7.44 6.87
C GLN A 109 -5.16 6.58 5.71
N LEU A 110 -4.61 5.36 5.55
CA LEU A 110 -4.94 4.47 4.42
C LEU A 110 -5.71 3.23 4.85
N GLY A 111 -5.66 2.91 6.15
CA GLY A 111 -6.35 1.78 6.74
C GLY A 111 -7.84 1.77 6.40
N GLY A 112 -8.34 0.62 5.98
CA GLY A 112 -9.76 0.42 5.70
C GLY A 112 -10.20 0.89 4.32
N GLN A 113 -9.37 1.61 3.57
CA GLN A 113 -9.71 2.03 2.21
C GLN A 113 -9.53 0.89 1.19
N ASP A 114 -10.25 0.97 0.08
CA ASP A 114 -10.22 0.02 -1.04
C ASP A 114 -9.00 0.26 -1.95
N LEU A 115 -7.81 0.23 -1.34
CA LEU A 115 -6.55 0.53 -2.01
C LEU A 115 -5.74 -0.73 -2.33
N THR A 116 -5.08 -0.72 -3.48
CA THR A 116 -4.11 -1.73 -3.90
C THR A 116 -2.77 -1.56 -3.16
N LEU A 117 -1.86 -2.53 -3.26
CA LEU A 117 -0.51 -2.35 -2.69
C LEU A 117 0.24 -1.19 -3.35
N ALA A 118 0.03 -0.98 -4.65
CA ALA A 118 0.67 0.10 -5.39
C ALA A 118 0.24 1.47 -4.84
N ASP A 119 -1.05 1.66 -4.54
CA ASP A 119 -1.55 2.90 -3.95
C ASP A 119 -0.92 3.19 -2.58
N TRP A 120 -0.71 2.16 -1.75
CA TRP A 120 -0.02 2.33 -0.46
C TRP A 120 1.45 2.72 -0.63
N ILE A 121 2.13 2.17 -1.64
CA ILE A 121 3.53 2.50 -1.94
C ILE A 121 3.62 3.95 -2.43
N GLU A 122 2.76 4.34 -3.37
CA GLU A 122 2.71 5.69 -3.94
C GLU A 122 2.45 6.74 -2.85
N ARG A 123 1.37 6.57 -2.08
CA ARG A 123 1.05 7.47 -0.96
C ARG A 123 2.12 7.47 0.13
N GLY A 124 2.83 6.35 0.30
CA GLY A 124 3.98 6.25 1.16
C GLY A 124 5.14 7.15 0.74
N PHE A 125 5.45 7.18 -0.55
CA PHE A 125 6.48 8.06 -1.10
C PHE A 125 6.05 9.52 -1.04
N ASP A 126 4.78 9.82 -1.30
CA ASP A 126 4.23 11.18 -1.11
C ASP A 126 4.38 11.66 0.33
N GLN A 127 4.08 10.81 1.30
CA GLN A 127 4.27 11.17 2.71
C GLN A 127 5.75 11.32 3.07
N ALA A 128 6.63 10.43 2.57
CA ALA A 128 8.07 10.56 2.76
C ALA A 128 8.60 11.90 2.21
N ARG A 129 8.05 12.34 1.06
CA ARG A 129 8.30 13.66 0.48
C ARG A 129 7.93 14.80 1.43
N GLN A 130 6.71 14.77 1.98
CA GLN A 130 6.22 15.78 2.92
C GLN A 130 7.09 15.86 4.19
N LEU A 131 7.62 14.72 4.64
CA LEU A 131 8.52 14.63 5.80
C LEU A 131 9.98 15.00 5.49
N GLY A 132 10.34 15.22 4.22
CA GLY A 132 11.73 15.46 3.81
C GLY A 132 12.66 14.26 4.05
N VAL A 133 12.11 13.04 4.03
CA VAL A 133 12.87 11.81 4.30
C VAL A 133 12.98 10.95 3.05
N PHE A 134 14.18 10.42 2.83
CA PHE A 134 14.48 9.52 1.72
C PHE A 134 14.36 8.06 2.17
N ILE A 135 13.51 7.30 1.47
CA ILE A 135 13.41 5.85 1.56
C ILE A 135 14.30 5.23 0.46
N PRO A 136 15.39 4.50 0.82
CA PRO A 136 16.42 4.11 -0.14
C PRO A 136 16.02 3.20 -1.29
N SER A 137 14.86 2.54 -1.24
CA SER A 137 14.40 1.65 -2.30
C SER A 137 12.91 1.37 -2.24
N ASP A 138 12.35 1.03 -3.40
CA ASP A 138 10.96 0.60 -3.54
C ASP A 138 10.68 -0.66 -2.72
N LYS A 139 11.62 -1.60 -2.69
CA LYS A 139 11.50 -2.81 -1.85
C LYS A 139 11.35 -2.47 -0.37
N LEU A 140 12.02 -1.43 0.12
CA LEU A 140 11.87 -1.00 1.51
C LEU A 140 10.50 -0.35 1.75
N MET A 141 10.03 0.49 0.82
CA MET A 141 8.69 1.09 0.90
C MET A 141 7.60 0.02 0.83
N GLU A 142 7.70 -0.93 -0.10
CA GLU A 142 6.78 -2.06 -0.23
C GLU A 142 6.72 -2.86 1.08
N ARG A 143 7.87 -3.11 1.71
CA ARG A 143 7.91 -3.81 2.99
C ARG A 143 7.17 -3.04 4.09
N LEU A 144 7.32 -1.71 4.15
CA LEU A 144 6.59 -0.85 5.09
C LEU A 144 5.09 -0.86 4.81
N ALA A 145 4.68 -0.71 3.54
CA ALA A 145 3.28 -0.76 3.14
C ALA A 145 2.64 -2.12 3.47
N ARG A 146 3.33 -3.24 3.23
CA ARG A 146 2.85 -4.57 3.60
C ARG A 146 2.73 -4.75 5.12
N ALA A 147 3.68 -4.22 5.88
CA ALA A 147 3.60 -4.24 7.34
C ALA A 147 2.41 -3.42 7.84
N ALA A 148 2.27 -2.18 7.38
CA ALA A 148 1.15 -1.30 7.71
C ALA A 148 -0.22 -1.94 7.41
N ARG A 149 -0.37 -2.59 6.25
CA ARG A 149 -1.61 -3.29 5.87
C ARG A 149 -1.94 -4.46 6.78
N ARG A 150 -0.93 -5.25 7.19
CA ARG A 150 -1.11 -6.34 8.15
C ARG A 150 -1.50 -5.79 9.51
N ASP A 151 -0.74 -4.83 10.04
CA ASP A 151 -0.99 -4.24 11.36
C ASP A 151 -2.38 -3.56 11.44
N PHE A 152 -2.80 -2.87 10.37
CA PHE A 152 -4.16 -2.32 10.30
C PHE A 152 -5.21 -3.43 10.36
N ARG A 153 -5.06 -4.49 9.55
CA ARG A 153 -6.00 -5.61 9.52
C ARG A 153 -6.08 -6.29 10.87
N ASP A 154 -4.94 -6.64 11.46
CA ASP A 154 -4.88 -7.37 12.72
C ASP A 154 -5.44 -6.50 13.85
N GLY A 155 -5.11 -5.20 13.88
CA GLY A 155 -5.69 -4.25 14.82
C GLY A 155 -7.19 -4.02 14.61
N PHE A 156 -7.70 -4.06 13.37
CA PHE A 156 -9.12 -3.97 13.09
C PHE A 156 -9.88 -5.21 13.57
N LEU A 157 -9.39 -6.42 13.24
CA LEU A 157 -9.99 -7.68 13.69
C LEU A 157 -9.98 -7.81 15.22
N MET A 158 -8.89 -7.40 15.87
CA MET A 158 -8.83 -7.35 17.34
C MET A 158 -9.89 -6.42 17.94
N ARG A 159 -10.12 -5.24 17.32
CA ARG A 159 -11.20 -4.34 17.74
C ARG A 159 -12.59 -4.95 17.54
N VAL A 160 -12.82 -5.65 16.43
CA VAL A 160 -14.09 -6.37 16.20
C VAL A 160 -14.29 -7.42 17.27
N GLY A 161 -13.28 -8.27 17.53
CA GLY A 161 -13.34 -9.30 18.57
C GLY A 161 -13.61 -8.74 19.96
N ALA A 162 -13.01 -7.61 20.32
CA ALA A 162 -13.23 -6.94 21.60
C ALA A 162 -14.65 -6.38 21.79
N LEU A 163 -15.44 -6.25 20.72
CA LEU A 163 -16.84 -5.83 20.75
C LEU A 163 -17.82 -7.00 20.81
N LEU A 164 -17.36 -8.25 20.64
CA LEU A 164 -18.24 -9.42 20.66
C LEU A 164 -18.57 -9.85 22.09
N HIS A 165 -19.83 -10.23 22.32
CA HIS A 165 -20.25 -10.84 23.57
C HIS A 165 -19.73 -12.28 23.70
N ALA A 166 -19.54 -12.76 24.93
CA ALA A 166 -19.06 -14.11 25.19
C ALA A 166 -19.98 -15.19 24.55
N GLU A 167 -21.29 -14.97 24.58
CA GLU A 167 -22.28 -15.85 23.94
C GLU A 167 -22.11 -15.88 22.41
N THR A 168 -21.91 -14.73 21.77
CA THR A 168 -21.62 -14.65 20.33
C THR A 168 -20.34 -15.41 19.99
N ILE A 169 -19.28 -15.26 20.80
CA ILE A 169 -18.01 -15.97 20.60
C ILE A 169 -18.23 -17.49 20.69
N GLU A 170 -18.98 -17.96 21.70
CA GLU A 170 -19.29 -19.38 21.87
C GLU A 170 -20.06 -19.94 20.66
N GLN A 171 -21.04 -19.21 20.15
CA GLN A 171 -21.81 -19.60 18.96
C GLN A 171 -20.94 -19.65 17.69
N LEU A 172 -20.02 -18.69 17.51
CA LEU A 172 -19.07 -18.69 16.38
C LEU A 172 -18.06 -19.85 16.48
N GLU A 173 -17.53 -20.12 17.67
CA GLU A 173 -16.64 -21.27 17.91
C GLU A 173 -17.35 -22.61 17.69
N TRP A 174 -18.62 -22.71 18.09
CA TRP A 174 -19.45 -23.87 17.79
C TRP A 174 -19.63 -24.04 16.27
N ALA A 175 -19.94 -22.97 15.54
CA ALA A 175 -20.11 -23.02 14.09
C ALA A 175 -18.81 -23.47 13.37
N LEU A 176 -17.65 -23.10 13.90
CA LEU A 176 -16.35 -23.58 13.41
C LEU A 176 -16.04 -25.04 13.82
N SER A 177 -16.58 -25.51 14.95
CA SER A 177 -16.40 -26.88 15.45
C SER A 177 -17.28 -27.90 14.75
N GLU A 178 -18.50 -27.50 14.39
CA GLU A 178 -19.50 -28.32 13.70
C GLU A 178 -19.76 -27.78 12.28
N PRO A 179 -18.75 -27.74 11.38
CA PRO A 179 -18.83 -26.99 10.13
C PRO A 179 -19.93 -27.45 9.17
N LEU A 180 -20.38 -28.70 9.29
CA LEU A 180 -21.38 -29.33 8.43
C LEU A 180 -22.80 -29.33 9.00
N ALA A 181 -22.99 -28.89 10.25
CA ALA A 181 -24.31 -28.71 10.86
C ALA A 181 -25.09 -27.60 10.13
N ASP A 182 -26.43 -27.56 10.28
CA ASP A 182 -27.31 -26.63 9.54
C ASP A 182 -26.87 -25.15 9.58
N THR A 183 -26.29 -24.72 10.71
CA THR A 183 -25.73 -23.37 10.95
C THR A 183 -24.21 -23.41 11.19
N GLY A 184 -23.56 -24.50 10.81
CA GLY A 184 -22.11 -24.66 10.81
C GLY A 184 -21.44 -23.77 9.75
N PHE A 185 -20.17 -23.45 9.95
CA PHE A 185 -19.43 -22.48 9.14
C PHE A 185 -19.46 -22.77 7.63
N GLN A 186 -19.29 -24.02 7.21
CA GLN A 186 -19.35 -24.37 5.78
C GLN A 186 -20.79 -24.28 5.25
N ARG A 187 -21.77 -24.73 6.03
CA ARG A 187 -23.18 -24.60 5.64
C ARG A 187 -23.65 -23.16 5.55
N LEU A 188 -23.17 -22.26 6.40
CA LEU A 188 -23.52 -20.84 6.33
C LEU A 188 -23.10 -20.18 5.02
N LYS A 189 -22.02 -20.69 4.39
CA LYS A 189 -21.52 -20.22 3.09
C LYS A 189 -22.30 -20.78 1.90
N ASP A 190 -22.91 -21.96 2.07
CA ASP A 190 -23.68 -22.61 1.00
C ASP A 190 -24.88 -21.74 0.55
N ASP A 191 -25.05 -21.63 -0.77
CA ASP A 191 -26.28 -21.13 -1.38
C ASP A 191 -27.49 -21.97 -0.93
N VAL A 192 -28.65 -21.32 -0.80
CA VAL A 192 -29.88 -21.96 -0.30
C VAL A 192 -30.47 -22.98 -1.30
N GLY A 193 -29.96 -23.09 -2.53
CA GLY A 193 -30.40 -24.08 -3.51
C GLY A 193 -31.82 -23.83 -4.04
N ALA A 194 -32.47 -24.87 -4.58
CA ALA A 194 -33.82 -24.76 -5.15
C ALA A 194 -34.88 -24.53 -4.05
N ALA A 195 -35.88 -23.68 -4.32
CA ALA A 195 -36.91 -23.24 -3.37
C ALA A 195 -37.92 -24.34 -2.97
N THR A 196 -37.45 -25.36 -2.25
CA THR A 196 -38.25 -26.38 -1.58
C THR A 196 -38.59 -25.93 -0.15
N LEU A 197 -39.62 -26.53 0.47
CA LEU A 197 -39.95 -26.26 1.89
C LEU A 197 -38.73 -26.44 2.81
N GLU A 198 -37.94 -27.48 2.57
CA GLU A 198 -36.73 -27.77 3.33
C GLU A 198 -35.66 -26.68 3.16
N SER A 199 -35.43 -26.20 1.93
CA SER A 199 -34.49 -25.10 1.67
C SER A 199 -34.92 -23.79 2.36
N VAL A 200 -36.22 -23.50 2.39
CA VAL A 200 -36.76 -22.30 3.04
C VAL A 200 -36.61 -22.38 4.55
N LEU A 201 -36.89 -23.55 5.15
CA LEU A 201 -36.68 -23.76 6.59
C LEU A 201 -35.20 -23.72 6.99
N LEU A 202 -34.30 -24.24 6.13
CA LEU A 202 -32.86 -24.11 6.34
C LEU A 202 -32.41 -22.65 6.26
N ALA A 203 -32.87 -21.91 5.25
CA ALA A 203 -32.59 -20.48 5.11
C ALA A 203 -33.05 -19.67 6.32
N ALA A 204 -34.28 -19.91 6.79
CA ALA A 204 -34.82 -19.27 7.98
C ALA A 204 -33.97 -19.55 9.21
N ARG A 205 -33.51 -20.80 9.40
CA ARG A 205 -32.60 -21.15 10.50
C ARG A 205 -31.25 -20.44 10.42
N LYS A 206 -30.67 -20.33 9.22
CA LYS A 206 -29.42 -19.57 9.00
C LYS A 206 -29.60 -18.08 9.33
N VAL A 207 -30.69 -17.46 8.87
CA VAL A 207 -30.98 -16.05 9.15
C VAL A 207 -31.19 -15.83 10.65
N SER A 208 -32.03 -16.63 11.30
CA SER A 208 -32.25 -16.52 12.75
C SER A 208 -30.97 -16.73 13.56
N PHE A 209 -30.07 -17.62 13.11
CA PHE A 209 -28.76 -17.79 13.73
C PHE A 209 -27.92 -16.52 13.58
N VAL A 210 -27.79 -15.97 12.37
CA VAL A 210 -27.01 -14.75 12.12
C VAL A 210 -27.57 -13.53 12.86
N ASP A 211 -28.89 -13.36 12.87
CA ASP A 211 -29.57 -12.29 13.61
C ASP A 211 -29.35 -12.44 15.13
N GLY A 212 -29.30 -13.69 15.63
CA GLY A 212 -29.03 -14.00 17.03
C GLY A 212 -27.60 -13.74 17.49
N LEU A 213 -26.64 -13.55 16.57
CA LEU A 213 -25.25 -13.24 16.92
C LEU A 213 -25.05 -11.81 17.43
N ASP A 214 -26.01 -10.91 17.21
CA ASP A 214 -25.94 -9.48 17.59
C ASP A 214 -24.61 -8.82 17.20
N LEU A 215 -24.22 -9.01 15.93
CA LEU A 215 -22.91 -8.57 15.43
C LEU A 215 -22.78 -7.04 15.47
N PRO A 216 -21.61 -6.48 15.85
CA PRO A 216 -21.40 -5.04 16.01
C PRO A 216 -21.23 -4.34 14.65
N MET A 217 -22.28 -4.29 13.83
CA MET A 217 -22.23 -3.83 12.44
C MET A 217 -21.72 -2.39 12.28
N ALA A 218 -21.93 -1.52 13.27
CA ALA A 218 -21.42 -0.14 13.28
C ALA A 218 -19.89 -0.04 13.18
N VAL A 219 -19.14 -1.10 13.54
CA VAL A 219 -17.68 -1.12 13.38
C VAL A 219 -17.26 -1.07 11.90
N LEU A 220 -18.12 -1.55 11.00
CA LEU A 220 -17.87 -1.62 9.56
C LEU A 220 -17.98 -0.24 8.89
N ASP A 221 -18.66 0.73 9.52
CA ASP A 221 -18.76 2.11 9.00
C ASP A 221 -17.40 2.83 8.95
N ARG A 222 -16.39 2.27 9.63
CA ARG A 222 -15.03 2.81 9.69
C ARG A 222 -14.14 2.36 8.54
N VAL A 223 -14.64 1.51 7.64
CA VAL A 223 -13.88 0.95 6.51
C VAL A 223 -14.71 0.93 5.24
N GLU A 224 -14.06 0.91 4.10
CA GLU A 224 -14.71 0.86 2.80
C GLU A 224 -15.21 -0.56 2.47
N ARG A 225 -16.35 -0.63 1.77
CA ARG A 225 -16.99 -1.89 1.40
C ARG A 225 -16.07 -2.82 0.59
N GLY A 226 -15.25 -2.27 -0.29
CA GLY A 226 -14.31 -3.06 -1.09
C GLY A 226 -13.23 -3.73 -0.25
N TRP A 227 -12.79 -3.09 0.83
CA TRP A 227 -11.88 -3.70 1.79
C TRP A 227 -12.53 -4.86 2.55
N ILE A 228 -13.76 -4.68 3.03
CA ILE A 228 -14.55 -5.75 3.67
C ILE A 228 -14.76 -6.91 2.69
N ALA A 229 -15.13 -6.63 1.44
CA ALA A 229 -15.39 -7.63 0.42
C ALA A 229 -14.17 -8.51 0.13
N ARG A 230 -12.94 -7.98 0.26
CA ARG A 230 -11.71 -8.79 0.15
C ARG A 230 -11.54 -9.75 1.31
N LEU A 231 -11.83 -9.31 2.54
CA LEU A 231 -11.81 -10.21 3.70
C LEU A 231 -12.87 -11.29 3.55
N ALA A 232 -14.10 -10.92 3.17
CA ALA A 232 -15.17 -11.88 2.92
C ALA A 232 -14.77 -12.91 1.85
N ARG A 233 -14.16 -12.48 0.74
CA ARG A 233 -13.68 -13.39 -0.31
C ARG A 233 -12.56 -14.32 0.18
N GLN A 234 -11.69 -13.85 1.07
CA GLN A 234 -10.68 -14.71 1.68
C GLN A 234 -11.36 -15.80 2.54
N VAL A 235 -12.28 -15.41 3.42
CA VAL A 235 -13.06 -16.33 4.27
C VAL A 235 -13.89 -17.31 3.43
N GLU A 236 -14.39 -16.87 2.28
CA GLU A 236 -15.10 -17.71 1.31
C GLU A 236 -14.20 -18.82 0.74
N GLY A 237 -12.90 -18.56 0.60
CA GLY A 237 -11.93 -19.56 0.16
C GLY A 237 -11.45 -20.53 1.25
N GLU A 238 -11.68 -20.22 2.53
CA GLU A 238 -11.13 -20.99 3.65
C GLU A 238 -12.13 -22.02 4.22
N THR A 239 -11.57 -23.12 4.72
CA THR A 239 -12.29 -24.15 5.50
C THR A 239 -12.37 -23.75 6.98
N ALA A 240 -13.28 -24.37 7.75
CA ALA A 240 -13.34 -24.13 9.19
C ALA A 240 -12.02 -24.48 9.91
N SER A 241 -11.31 -25.52 9.45
CA SER A 241 -10.00 -25.88 10.01
C SER A 241 -8.94 -24.80 9.79
N GLU A 242 -8.93 -24.17 8.60
CA GLU A 242 -8.04 -23.05 8.30
C GLU A 242 -8.41 -21.80 9.10
N MET A 243 -9.72 -21.49 9.21
CA MET A 243 -10.20 -20.38 10.01
C MET A 243 -9.75 -20.47 11.47
N ARG A 244 -9.78 -21.67 12.06
CA ARG A 244 -9.30 -21.89 13.45
C ARG A 244 -7.80 -21.70 13.63
N ARG A 245 -6.99 -21.77 12.56
CA ARG A 245 -5.55 -21.50 12.63
C ARG A 245 -5.23 -20.01 12.73
N HIS A 246 -6.19 -19.13 12.45
CA HIS A 246 -6.03 -17.70 12.68
C HIS A 246 -6.28 -17.29 14.14
N ALA A 247 -6.75 -18.20 14.99
CA ALA A 247 -6.82 -17.94 16.42
C ALA A 247 -5.39 -17.64 16.92
N PRO A 248 -5.19 -16.51 17.65
CA PRO A 248 -3.90 -16.26 18.27
C PRO A 248 -3.55 -17.46 19.15
N GLU A 249 -2.31 -17.96 19.08
CA GLU A 249 -1.81 -18.93 20.05
C GLU A 249 -2.06 -18.34 21.44
N ASN A 250 -2.96 -18.97 22.20
CA ASN A 250 -3.43 -18.47 23.49
C ASN A 250 -2.24 -18.02 24.35
N SER A 251 -2.28 -16.74 24.74
CA SER A 251 -1.36 -16.14 25.72
C SER A 251 -1.67 -16.64 27.14
#